data_AF-A0A967YSD1-F1
#
_entry.id   AF-A0A967YSD1-F1
#
_cell.length_a   1.000
_cell.length_b   1.000
_cell.length_c   1.000
_cell.angle_alpha   90.00
_cell.angle_beta   90.00
_cell.angle_gamma   90.00
#
_symmetry.space_group_name_H-M   'P 1'
#
loop_
_entity.id
_entity.type
_entity.pdbx_description
1 polymer ?
#
loop_
_entity_poly.entity_id
_entity_poly.type
_entity_poly.pdbx_seq_one_letter_code
_entity_poly.pdbx_strand_id
1 'polypeptide(L)'
;FPTEQVISKIETMVGGPNVKRVCIQTLNYPKAFDDVFALAKEIQLRTDVPLSVSCQPFTSAQMKLLEEVGVDRISVALDAATEELFNKVKGALANSPYRWETHRQTLVKAVQAFGKNRVYTHLVVGLGETEKEIIQAIQWCTDIGVYPSLFAFTPIPGTALEALSQPSVATYRRVQLAQNLIVHGKARCENMKFDKGERLIDYGVSKRLLQRLIETGTPFLTSGCPGCNRPYYNERPGGPLYNYPRQPLPDEIREIKEHQV
;
A
#
# COMPACT_ATOMS: atom_id res chain seq x y z
N PHE A 1 -16.26 -17.01 10.82
CA PHE A 1 -17.66 -16.52 10.98
C PHE A 1 -18.46 -16.93 9.77
N PRO A 2 -19.75 -17.27 9.91
CA PRO A 2 -20.62 -17.54 8.76
C PRO A 2 -20.71 -16.31 7.85
N THR A 3 -20.59 -16.50 6.54
CA THR A 3 -20.58 -15.41 5.54
C THR A 3 -21.81 -14.51 5.66
N GLU A 4 -23.00 -15.09 5.76
CA GLU A 4 -24.27 -14.35 5.91
C GLU A 4 -24.27 -13.42 7.12
N GLN A 5 -23.70 -13.89 8.25
CA GLN A 5 -23.61 -13.07 9.46
C GLN A 5 -22.70 -11.86 9.27
N VAL A 6 -21.61 -12.01 8.49
CA VAL A 6 -20.70 -10.89 8.19
C VAL A 6 -21.38 -9.87 7.28
N ILE A 7 -22.06 -10.33 6.24
CA ILE A 7 -22.72 -9.46 5.26
C ILE A 7 -23.88 -8.68 5.89
N SER A 8 -24.75 -9.34 6.68
CA SER A 8 -25.84 -8.66 7.40
C SER A 8 -25.33 -7.61 8.39
N LYS A 9 -24.18 -7.86 9.05
CA LYS A 9 -23.53 -6.85 9.89
C LYS A 9 -22.97 -5.69 9.08
N ILE A 10 -22.38 -5.94 7.91
CA ILE A 10 -21.92 -4.88 7.00
C ILE A 10 -23.11 -3.99 6.63
N GLU A 11 -24.22 -4.57 6.18
CA GLU A 11 -25.45 -3.86 5.82
C GLU A 11 -25.95 -2.95 6.94
N THR A 12 -26.00 -3.46 8.18
CA THR A 12 -26.43 -2.69 9.34
C THR A 12 -25.47 -1.54 9.69
N MET A 13 -24.16 -1.73 9.49
CA MET A 13 -23.13 -0.76 9.89
C MET A 13 -22.88 0.32 8.84
N VAL A 14 -23.05 0.01 7.56
CA VAL A 14 -22.85 0.93 6.43
C VAL A 14 -23.89 2.06 6.45
N GLY A 15 -25.09 1.82 6.98
CA GLY A 15 -26.12 2.85 7.16
C GLY A 15 -25.75 3.95 8.17
N GLY A 16 -24.66 3.79 8.94
CA GLY A 16 -24.15 4.77 9.90
C GLY A 16 -22.93 5.57 9.39
N PRO A 17 -22.54 6.67 10.06
CA PRO A 17 -21.42 7.51 9.64
C PRO A 17 -20.04 6.84 9.73
N ASN A 18 -19.96 5.66 10.35
CA ASN A 18 -18.71 5.04 10.82
C ASN A 18 -17.99 4.18 9.78
N VAL A 19 -18.70 3.60 8.80
CA VAL A 19 -18.10 2.74 7.78
C VAL A 19 -18.12 3.47 6.44
N LYS A 20 -16.93 3.78 5.90
CA LYS A 20 -16.79 4.48 4.62
C LYS A 20 -16.48 3.56 3.44
N ARG A 21 -16.01 2.34 3.72
CA ARG A 21 -15.52 1.38 2.71
C ARG A 21 -15.47 -0.02 3.31
N VAL A 22 -15.74 -1.02 2.48
CA VAL A 22 -15.47 -2.44 2.78
C VAL A 22 -14.28 -2.90 1.93
N CYS A 23 -13.40 -3.70 2.52
CA CYS A 23 -12.25 -4.28 1.82
C CYS A 23 -12.25 -5.80 1.98
N ILE A 24 -12.33 -6.53 0.88
CA ILE A 24 -12.15 -7.98 0.84
C ILE A 24 -10.66 -8.24 0.66
N GLN A 25 -10.04 -8.91 1.63
CA GLN A 25 -8.64 -9.34 1.53
C GLN A 25 -8.61 -10.86 1.43
N THR A 26 -7.93 -11.39 0.43
CA THR A 26 -7.85 -12.83 0.18
C THR A 26 -6.41 -13.32 0.07
N LEU A 27 -6.23 -14.59 0.42
CA LEU A 27 -4.98 -15.33 0.21
C LEU A 27 -5.03 -16.03 -1.15
N ASN A 28 -3.89 -16.55 -1.59
CA ASN A 28 -3.83 -17.34 -2.80
C ASN A 28 -4.22 -18.79 -2.53
N TYR A 29 -5.39 -19.19 -3.02
CA TYR A 29 -5.91 -20.55 -3.00
C TYR A 29 -6.80 -20.81 -4.23
N PRO A 30 -7.07 -22.08 -4.58
CA PRO A 30 -7.68 -22.42 -5.86
C PRO A 30 -9.02 -21.73 -6.19
N LYS A 31 -9.86 -21.45 -5.18
CA LYS A 31 -11.18 -20.82 -5.33
C LYS A 31 -11.21 -19.32 -5.02
N ALA A 32 -10.04 -18.69 -4.85
CA ALA A 32 -9.96 -17.33 -4.37
C ALA A 32 -10.67 -16.31 -5.27
N PHE A 33 -10.70 -16.53 -6.59
CA PHE A 33 -11.49 -15.65 -7.46
C PHE A 33 -13.00 -15.84 -7.24
N ASP A 34 -13.48 -17.09 -7.29
CA ASP A 34 -14.91 -17.40 -7.19
C ASP A 34 -15.51 -16.89 -5.87
N ASP A 35 -14.79 -17.09 -4.76
CA ASP A 35 -15.22 -16.62 -3.45
C ASP A 35 -15.23 -15.08 -3.37
N VAL A 36 -14.18 -14.41 -3.86
CA VAL A 36 -14.13 -12.94 -3.89
C VAL A 36 -15.25 -12.37 -4.76
N PHE A 37 -15.50 -12.96 -5.93
CA PHE A 37 -16.55 -12.53 -6.83
C PHE A 37 -17.95 -12.73 -6.22
N ALA A 38 -18.21 -13.87 -5.61
CA ALA A 38 -19.48 -14.15 -4.92
C ALA A 38 -19.71 -13.18 -3.76
N LEU A 39 -18.69 -12.93 -2.93
CA LEU A 39 -18.77 -11.97 -1.82
C LEU A 39 -18.98 -10.54 -2.32
N ALA A 40 -18.27 -10.13 -3.37
CA ALA A 40 -18.41 -8.79 -3.94
C ALA A 40 -19.84 -8.57 -4.46
N LYS A 41 -20.39 -9.55 -5.19
CA LYS A 41 -21.77 -9.50 -5.67
C LYS A 41 -22.77 -9.38 -4.53
N GLU A 42 -22.62 -10.19 -3.49
CA GLU A 42 -23.56 -10.19 -2.37
C GLU A 42 -23.53 -8.88 -1.57
N ILE A 43 -22.34 -8.30 -1.36
CA ILE A 43 -22.20 -7.00 -0.68
C ILE A 43 -22.81 -5.87 -1.52
N GLN A 44 -22.58 -5.87 -2.84
CA GLN A 44 -23.09 -4.85 -3.76
C GLN A 44 -24.61 -4.94 -3.96
N LEU A 45 -25.21 -6.13 -3.80
CA LEU A 45 -26.66 -6.29 -3.85
C LEU A 45 -27.39 -5.71 -2.63
N ARG A 46 -26.70 -5.58 -1.50
CA ARG A 46 -27.30 -5.16 -0.22
C ARG A 46 -26.88 -3.77 0.23
N THR A 47 -25.79 -3.22 -0.32
CA THR A 47 -25.20 -1.97 0.16
C THR A 47 -24.57 -1.17 -0.97
N ASP A 48 -24.63 0.17 -0.86
CA ASP A 48 -23.94 1.10 -1.76
C ASP A 48 -22.53 1.48 -1.26
N VAL A 49 -21.96 0.72 -0.31
CA VAL A 49 -20.65 1.03 0.24
C VAL A 49 -19.57 0.81 -0.83
N PRO A 50 -18.61 1.75 -0.99
CA PRO A 50 -17.47 1.51 -1.85
C PRO A 50 -16.74 0.23 -1.43
N LEU A 51 -16.48 -0.65 -2.40
CA LEU A 51 -15.85 -1.95 -2.17
C LEU A 51 -14.43 -1.98 -2.76
N SER A 52 -13.49 -2.48 -1.97
CA SER A 52 -12.12 -2.72 -2.41
C SER A 52 -11.77 -4.19 -2.32
N VAL A 53 -10.91 -4.65 -3.22
CA VAL A 53 -10.38 -6.02 -3.21
C VAL A 53 -8.85 -5.96 -3.14
N SER A 54 -8.26 -6.69 -2.19
CA SER A 54 -6.82 -6.93 -2.10
C SER A 54 -6.57 -8.41 -2.30
N CYS A 55 -5.91 -8.79 -3.40
CA CYS A 55 -5.82 -10.17 -3.83
C CYS A 55 -4.48 -10.52 -4.49
N GLN A 56 -4.27 -11.80 -4.72
CA GLN A 56 -3.26 -12.29 -5.66
C GLN A 56 -3.56 -11.84 -7.10
N PRO A 57 -2.61 -11.97 -8.04
CA PRO A 57 -2.84 -11.63 -9.42
C PRO A 57 -4.02 -12.39 -10.06
N PHE A 58 -5.04 -11.66 -10.49
CA PHE A 58 -6.12 -12.19 -11.32
C PHE A 58 -5.88 -11.91 -12.80
N THR A 59 -6.57 -12.66 -13.67
CA THR A 59 -6.56 -12.43 -15.12
C THR A 59 -7.31 -11.14 -15.49
N SER A 60 -7.06 -10.60 -16.68
CA SER A 60 -7.79 -9.41 -17.16
C SER A 60 -9.30 -9.60 -17.20
N ALA A 61 -9.77 -10.79 -17.60
CA ALA A 61 -11.20 -11.10 -17.63
C ALA A 61 -11.81 -11.12 -16.22
N GLN A 62 -11.13 -11.73 -15.26
CA GLN A 62 -11.54 -11.74 -13.85
C GLN A 62 -11.58 -10.33 -13.25
N MET A 63 -10.57 -9.50 -13.52
CA MET A 63 -10.54 -8.11 -13.06
C MET A 63 -11.68 -7.29 -13.66
N LYS A 64 -12.01 -7.51 -14.95
CA LYS A 64 -13.15 -6.88 -15.59
C LYS A 64 -14.48 -7.30 -14.96
N LEU A 65 -14.67 -8.58 -14.66
CA LEU A 65 -15.86 -9.07 -13.95
C LEU A 65 -16.01 -8.42 -12.56
N LEU A 66 -14.92 -8.23 -11.83
CA LEU A 66 -14.93 -7.53 -10.54
C LEU A 66 -15.33 -6.06 -10.70
N GLU A 67 -14.84 -5.38 -11.73
CA GLU A 67 -15.24 -3.99 -12.02
C GLU A 67 -16.73 -3.92 -12.38
N GLU A 68 -17.20 -4.81 -13.27
CA GLU A 68 -18.60 -4.89 -13.71
C GLU A 68 -19.58 -5.18 -12.56
N VAL A 69 -19.16 -5.92 -11.53
CA VAL A 69 -20.00 -6.20 -10.34
C VAL A 69 -19.99 -5.05 -9.31
N GLY A 70 -19.22 -3.99 -9.54
CA GLY A 70 -19.19 -2.80 -8.69
C GLY A 70 -18.01 -2.72 -7.71
N VAL A 71 -16.97 -3.54 -7.87
CA VAL A 71 -15.72 -3.33 -7.10
C VAL A 71 -15.12 -1.98 -7.51
N ASP A 72 -14.95 -1.09 -6.53
CA ASP A 72 -14.45 0.27 -6.77
C ASP A 72 -12.93 0.31 -6.97
N ARG A 73 -12.18 -0.52 -6.23
CA ARG A 73 -10.70 -0.51 -6.24
C ARG A 73 -10.11 -1.90 -6.11
N ILE A 74 -8.98 -2.13 -6.76
CA ILE A 74 -8.21 -3.37 -6.65
C ILE A 74 -6.78 -3.10 -6.17
N SER A 75 -6.25 -3.98 -5.34
CA SER A 75 -4.85 -3.99 -4.92
C SER A 75 -4.21 -5.34 -5.21
N VAL A 76 -3.05 -5.31 -5.87
CA VAL A 76 -2.17 -6.47 -6.03
C VAL A 76 -0.81 -6.08 -5.48
N ALA A 77 -0.43 -6.69 -4.36
CA ALA A 77 0.79 -6.32 -3.65
C ALA A 77 2.03 -6.68 -4.47
N LEU A 78 2.97 -5.75 -4.66
CA LEU A 78 4.28 -6.04 -5.25
C LEU A 78 5.26 -6.46 -4.15
N ASP A 79 5.10 -5.89 -2.96
CA ASP A 79 5.85 -6.09 -1.71
C ASP A 79 7.31 -5.63 -1.76
N ALA A 80 8.06 -5.96 -2.80
CA ALA A 80 9.48 -5.59 -2.94
C ALA A 80 9.70 -4.49 -3.98
N ALA A 81 10.77 -3.71 -3.79
CA ALA A 81 11.17 -2.63 -4.70
C ALA A 81 11.91 -3.13 -5.96
N THR A 82 12.60 -4.27 -5.86
CA THR A 82 13.40 -4.83 -6.96
C THR A 82 13.00 -6.27 -7.28
N GLU A 83 13.29 -6.72 -8.49
CA GLU A 83 13.05 -8.10 -8.91
C GLU A 83 13.83 -9.11 -8.05
N GLU A 84 15.08 -8.79 -7.71
CA GLU A 84 15.91 -9.64 -6.86
C GLU A 84 15.26 -9.86 -5.49
N LEU A 85 14.86 -8.76 -4.83
CA LEU A 85 14.19 -8.83 -3.53
C LEU A 85 12.84 -9.52 -3.64
N PHE A 86 12.06 -9.23 -4.69
CA PHE A 86 10.80 -9.92 -4.94
C PHE A 86 11.02 -11.43 -5.00
N ASN A 87 11.99 -11.89 -5.78
CA ASN A 87 12.29 -13.31 -5.93
C ASN A 87 12.70 -13.97 -4.61
N LYS A 88 13.47 -13.25 -3.78
CA LYS A 88 13.90 -13.70 -2.45
C LYS A 88 12.76 -13.81 -1.44
N VAL A 89 11.87 -12.81 -1.38
CA VAL A 89 10.87 -12.69 -0.30
C VAL A 89 9.50 -13.26 -0.66
N LYS A 90 9.17 -13.31 -1.95
CA LYS A 90 7.81 -13.59 -2.44
C LYS A 90 7.77 -14.50 -3.66
N GLY A 91 8.80 -14.49 -4.49
CA GLY A 91 8.83 -15.17 -5.78
C GLY A 91 9.45 -16.56 -5.71
N ALA A 92 10.28 -16.88 -6.71
CA ALA A 92 10.77 -18.23 -6.92
C ALA A 92 11.63 -18.77 -5.76
N LEU A 93 12.50 -17.95 -5.17
CA LEU A 93 13.39 -18.38 -4.09
C LEU A 93 12.65 -18.54 -2.75
N ALA A 94 11.44 -17.97 -2.64
CA ALA A 94 10.54 -18.18 -1.52
C ALA A 94 9.60 -19.40 -1.71
N ASN A 95 9.89 -20.28 -2.69
CA ASN A 95 9.06 -21.44 -3.04
C ASN A 95 7.60 -21.07 -3.37
N SER A 96 7.40 -19.93 -4.02
CA SER A 96 6.08 -19.41 -4.37
C SER A 96 5.84 -19.42 -5.89
N PRO A 97 4.58 -19.53 -6.34
CA PRO A 97 4.24 -19.49 -7.77
C PRO A 97 4.42 -18.10 -8.39
N TYR A 98 4.69 -17.08 -7.59
CA TYR A 98 4.76 -15.70 -8.06
C TYR A 98 6.02 -15.39 -8.86
N ARG A 99 5.84 -14.52 -9.85
CA ARG A 99 6.92 -13.97 -10.69
C ARG A 99 6.78 -12.46 -10.74
N TRP A 100 7.92 -11.77 -10.76
CA TRP A 100 8.02 -10.31 -10.78
C TRP A 100 7.27 -9.73 -11.98
N GLU A 101 7.60 -10.20 -13.18
CA GLU A 101 7.02 -9.68 -14.42
C GLU A 101 5.50 -9.94 -14.50
N THR A 102 5.02 -11.09 -14.00
CA THR A 102 3.58 -11.35 -13.90
C THR A 102 2.87 -10.32 -13.02
N HIS A 103 3.43 -9.97 -11.86
CA HIS A 103 2.83 -8.95 -10.98
C HIS A 103 2.80 -7.57 -11.65
N ARG A 104 3.90 -7.17 -12.28
CA ARG A 104 3.97 -5.88 -12.98
C ARG A 104 2.97 -5.81 -14.13
N GLN A 105 2.87 -6.86 -14.93
CA GLN A 105 1.87 -6.93 -16.00
C GLN A 105 0.44 -6.94 -15.47
N THR A 106 0.17 -7.62 -14.35
CA THR A 106 -1.14 -7.59 -13.71
C THR A 106 -1.50 -6.19 -13.24
N LEU A 107 -0.56 -5.42 -12.67
CA LEU A 107 -0.80 -4.03 -12.29
C LEU A 107 -1.18 -3.15 -13.49
N VAL A 108 -0.48 -3.29 -14.63
CA VAL A 108 -0.83 -2.59 -15.87
C VAL A 108 -2.22 -2.98 -16.36
N LYS A 109 -2.54 -4.28 -16.38
CA LYS A 109 -3.85 -4.82 -16.78
C LYS A 109 -4.97 -4.38 -15.82
N ALA A 110 -4.68 -4.28 -14.53
CA ALA A 110 -5.62 -3.76 -13.54
C ALA A 110 -5.96 -2.30 -13.82
N VAL A 111 -4.97 -1.47 -14.21
CA VAL A 111 -5.24 -0.06 -14.58
C VAL A 111 -6.07 0.02 -15.85
N GLN A 112 -5.89 -0.89 -16.80
CA GLN A 112 -6.74 -0.97 -17.99
C GLN A 112 -8.19 -1.33 -17.64
N ALA A 113 -8.41 -2.19 -16.64
CA ALA A 113 -9.74 -2.61 -16.21
C ALA A 113 -10.44 -1.57 -15.32
N PHE A 114 -9.77 -1.10 -14.27
CA PHE A 114 -10.37 -0.21 -13.26
C PHE A 114 -10.15 1.27 -13.52
N GLY A 115 -9.17 1.64 -14.35
CA GLY A 115 -8.74 3.02 -14.57
C GLY A 115 -7.67 3.50 -13.58
N LYS A 116 -7.08 4.66 -13.91
CA LYS A 116 -6.06 5.32 -13.08
C LYS A 116 -6.64 5.69 -11.71
N ASN A 117 -5.79 5.69 -10.67
CA ASN A 117 -6.16 6.05 -9.31
C ASN A 117 -7.18 5.11 -8.64
N ARG A 118 -7.52 3.96 -9.24
CA ARG A 118 -8.37 2.90 -8.65
C ARG A 118 -7.61 1.59 -8.44
N VAL A 119 -6.33 1.56 -8.81
CA VAL A 119 -5.44 0.42 -8.61
C VAL A 119 -4.36 0.77 -7.59
N TYR A 120 -4.14 -0.14 -6.66
CA TYR A 120 -3.18 -0.02 -5.59
C TYR A 120 -2.15 -1.13 -5.65
N THR A 121 -0.99 -0.86 -5.06
CA THR A 121 -0.04 -1.90 -4.70
C THR A 121 0.55 -1.60 -3.35
N HIS A 122 1.17 -2.60 -2.74
CA HIS A 122 1.89 -2.48 -1.49
C HIS A 122 3.39 -2.58 -1.80
N LEU A 123 4.17 -1.68 -1.21
CA LEU A 123 5.63 -1.74 -1.17
C LEU A 123 6.06 -1.74 0.30
N VAL A 124 6.90 -2.70 0.65
CA VAL A 124 7.43 -2.87 2.00
C VAL A 124 8.81 -2.25 2.06
N VAL A 125 8.96 -1.28 2.96
CA VAL A 125 10.22 -0.62 3.31
C VAL A 125 10.94 -1.48 4.35
N GLY A 126 12.21 -1.82 4.11
CA GLY A 126 13.07 -2.58 5.02
C GLY A 126 13.22 -4.06 4.67
N LEU A 127 13.01 -4.46 3.41
CA LEU A 127 13.30 -5.82 2.92
C LEU A 127 14.75 -6.00 2.46
N GLY A 128 15.50 -4.90 2.35
CA GLY A 128 16.91 -4.87 1.95
C GLY A 128 17.20 -3.91 0.81
N GLU A 129 16.18 -3.23 0.29
CA GLU A 129 16.28 -2.22 -0.75
C GLU A 129 16.93 -0.92 -0.27
N THR A 130 17.53 -0.18 -1.19
CA THR A 130 17.98 1.19 -0.95
C THR A 130 16.82 2.19 -1.03
N GLU A 131 16.99 3.39 -0.45
CA GLU A 131 15.98 4.44 -0.56
C GLU A 131 15.73 4.83 -2.02
N LYS A 132 16.77 4.81 -2.86
CA LYS A 132 16.65 5.05 -4.29
C LYS A 132 15.82 3.98 -5.00
N GLU A 133 16.09 2.70 -4.73
CA GLU A 133 15.36 1.59 -5.36
C GLU A 133 13.85 1.65 -5.06
N ILE A 134 13.47 1.87 -3.80
CA ILE A 134 12.05 1.96 -3.45
C ILE A 134 11.38 3.21 -4.01
N ILE A 135 12.08 4.34 -4.06
CA ILE A 135 11.56 5.58 -4.66
C ILE A 135 11.40 5.43 -6.18
N GLN A 136 12.28 4.69 -6.85
CA GLN A 136 12.13 4.35 -8.27
C GLN A 136 10.93 3.41 -8.49
N ALA A 137 10.71 2.42 -7.62
CA ALA A 137 9.53 1.56 -7.68
C ALA A 137 8.23 2.36 -7.49
N ILE A 138 8.22 3.30 -6.55
CA ILE A 138 7.11 4.25 -6.31
C ILE A 138 6.84 5.09 -7.57
N GLN A 139 7.90 5.64 -8.20
CA GLN A 139 7.78 6.42 -9.43
C GLN A 139 7.18 5.59 -10.56
N TRP A 140 7.69 4.37 -10.76
CA TRP A 140 7.16 3.46 -11.78
C TRP A 140 5.68 3.15 -11.56
N CYS A 141 5.27 2.83 -10.33
CA CYS A 141 3.85 2.59 -10.00
C CYS A 141 2.99 3.80 -10.36
N THR A 142 3.44 4.99 -9.95
CA THR A 142 2.71 6.24 -10.18
C THR A 142 2.58 6.55 -11.67
N ASP A 143 3.65 6.36 -12.45
CA ASP A 143 3.66 6.61 -13.90
C ASP A 143 2.66 5.71 -14.65
N ILE A 144 2.49 4.46 -14.22
CA ILE A 144 1.51 3.54 -14.81
C ILE A 144 0.09 3.73 -14.25
N GLY A 145 -0.13 4.63 -13.29
CA GLY A 145 -1.44 4.93 -12.70
C GLY A 145 -1.85 4.07 -11.50
N VAL A 146 -0.88 3.42 -10.86
CA VAL A 146 -1.05 2.61 -9.64
C VAL A 146 -0.61 3.43 -8.43
N TYR A 147 -1.40 3.42 -7.36
CA TYR A 147 -1.03 4.06 -6.09
C TYR A 147 -0.17 3.11 -5.24
N PRO A 148 1.09 3.45 -4.92
CA PRO A 148 1.95 2.64 -4.05
C PRO A 148 1.72 2.97 -2.57
N SER A 149 1.02 2.10 -1.85
CA SER A 149 0.90 2.18 -0.40
C SER A 149 2.15 1.61 0.26
N LEU A 150 2.65 2.27 1.31
CA LEU A 150 3.87 1.88 2.01
C LEU A 150 3.59 1.10 3.28
N PHE A 151 4.44 0.12 3.56
CA PHE A 151 4.43 -0.68 4.78
C PHE A 151 5.84 -0.72 5.35
N ALA A 152 6.01 -0.56 6.65
CA ALA A 152 7.29 -0.87 7.27
C ALA A 152 7.38 -2.39 7.49
N PHE A 153 8.52 -2.98 7.15
CA PHE A 153 8.77 -4.37 7.46
C PHE A 153 8.67 -4.60 8.98
N THR A 154 7.99 -5.67 9.37
CA THR A 154 7.87 -6.11 10.77
C THR A 154 8.27 -7.57 10.87
N PRO A 155 9.35 -7.91 11.59
CA PRO A 155 9.77 -9.29 11.76
C PRO A 155 8.74 -10.04 12.60
N ILE A 156 8.32 -11.20 12.09
CA ILE A 156 7.37 -12.10 12.74
C ILE A 156 8.13 -13.36 13.18
N PRO A 157 8.10 -13.71 14.48
CA PRO A 157 8.73 -14.94 14.97
C PRO A 157 8.27 -16.19 14.22
N GLY A 158 9.20 -17.09 13.89
CA GLY A 158 8.94 -18.32 13.15
C GLY A 158 8.84 -18.15 11.63
N THR A 159 9.07 -16.95 11.09
CA THR A 159 9.16 -16.72 9.64
C THR A 159 10.60 -16.71 9.16
N ALA A 160 10.83 -16.97 7.86
CA ALA A 160 12.17 -16.93 7.27
C ALA A 160 12.87 -15.56 7.39
N LEU A 161 12.12 -14.48 7.68
CA LEU A 161 12.63 -13.12 7.83
C LEU A 161 12.61 -12.65 9.29
N GLU A 162 12.43 -13.54 10.26
CA GLU A 162 12.34 -13.17 11.69
C GLU A 162 13.59 -12.45 12.22
N ALA A 163 14.76 -12.74 11.64
CA ALA A 163 16.05 -12.16 12.04
C ALA A 163 16.31 -10.77 11.42
N LEU A 164 15.48 -10.32 10.48
CA LEU A 164 15.62 -8.97 9.91
C LEU A 164 15.10 -7.91 10.88
N SER A 165 15.70 -6.73 10.82
CA SER A 165 15.28 -5.57 11.61
C SER A 165 14.21 -4.76 10.89
N GLN A 166 13.37 -4.07 11.65
CA GLN A 166 12.47 -3.05 11.10
C GLN A 166 13.32 -1.90 10.49
N PRO A 167 12.82 -1.18 9.47
CA PRO A 167 13.53 -0.01 8.94
C PRO A 167 13.65 1.07 10.01
N SER A 168 14.65 1.93 9.94
CA SER A 168 14.68 3.10 10.82
C SER A 168 13.49 4.03 10.53
N VAL A 169 12.98 4.70 11.56
CA VAL A 169 11.91 5.71 11.39
C VAL A 169 12.37 6.80 10.41
N ALA A 170 13.62 7.24 10.48
CA ALA A 170 14.17 8.25 9.58
C ALA A 170 14.14 7.81 8.10
N THR A 171 14.56 6.58 7.80
CA THR A 171 14.46 5.99 6.46
C THR A 171 13.01 5.94 5.99
N TYR A 172 12.11 5.43 6.83
CA TYR A 172 10.70 5.32 6.47
C TYR A 172 10.06 6.69 6.19
N ARG A 173 10.36 7.70 7.01
CA ARG A 173 9.88 9.07 6.86
C ARG A 173 10.37 9.72 5.56
N ARG A 174 11.63 9.48 5.18
CA ARG A 174 12.17 9.94 3.89
C ARG A 174 11.39 9.34 2.72
N VAL A 175 11.16 8.02 2.75
CA VAL A 175 10.40 7.33 1.70
C VAL A 175 8.93 7.78 1.68
N GLN A 176 8.28 7.99 2.83
CA GLN A 176 6.90 8.52 2.89
C GLN A 176 6.77 9.90 2.25
N LEU A 177 7.73 10.80 2.49
CA LEU A 177 7.71 12.11 1.87
C LEU A 177 7.97 12.05 0.37
N ALA A 178 8.93 11.24 -0.06
CA ALA A 178 9.20 11.01 -1.47
C ALA A 178 7.95 10.44 -2.18
N GLN A 179 7.30 9.44 -1.57
CA GLN A 179 6.04 8.88 -2.04
C GLN A 179 4.97 9.95 -2.16
N ASN A 180 4.76 10.75 -1.12
CA ASN A 180 3.72 11.77 -1.13
C ASN A 180 3.95 12.81 -2.23
N LEU A 181 5.20 13.26 -2.40
CA LEU A 181 5.55 14.22 -3.45
C LEU A 181 5.33 13.64 -4.85
N ILE A 182 5.68 12.37 -5.07
CA ILE A 182 5.52 11.70 -6.36
C ILE A 182 4.04 11.48 -6.69
N VAL A 183 3.26 10.88 -5.77
CA VAL A 183 1.84 10.54 -6.04
C VAL A 183 0.96 11.79 -6.24
N HIS A 184 1.36 12.95 -5.70
CA HIS A 184 0.67 14.22 -5.90
C HIS A 184 1.28 15.09 -7.02
N GLY A 185 2.21 14.55 -7.81
CA GLY A 185 2.85 15.24 -8.94
C GLY A 185 3.65 16.49 -8.55
N LYS A 186 4.18 16.53 -7.32
CA LYS A 186 5.00 17.64 -6.80
C LYS A 186 6.49 17.46 -7.01
N ALA A 187 6.93 16.22 -7.16
CA ALA A 187 8.30 15.87 -7.55
C ALA A 187 8.27 14.61 -8.40
N ARG A 188 9.41 14.31 -9.03
CA ARG A 188 9.68 13.01 -9.62
C ARG A 188 10.99 12.45 -9.09
N CYS A 189 11.15 11.14 -9.08
CA CYS A 189 12.38 10.48 -8.64
C CYS A 189 13.62 11.02 -9.37
N GLU A 190 13.52 11.35 -10.66
CA GLU A 190 14.65 11.84 -11.47
C GLU A 190 15.15 13.22 -11.01
N ASN A 191 14.34 13.98 -10.27
CA ASN A 191 14.72 15.28 -9.72
C ASN A 191 15.31 15.18 -8.31
N MET A 192 15.27 13.99 -7.69
CA MET A 192 15.79 13.75 -6.35
C MET A 192 17.29 13.45 -6.40
N LYS A 193 18.02 13.79 -5.33
CA LYS A 193 19.45 13.49 -5.21
C LYS A 193 19.69 12.47 -4.11
N PHE A 194 20.64 11.59 -4.39
CA PHE A 194 21.04 10.50 -3.51
C PHE A 194 22.54 10.59 -3.23
N ASP A 195 22.96 10.15 -2.03
CA ASP A 195 24.38 10.01 -1.71
C ASP A 195 25.00 8.73 -2.33
N LYS A 196 26.28 8.45 -2.01
CA LYS A 196 26.99 7.26 -2.52
C LYS A 196 26.39 5.94 -2.05
N GLY A 197 25.69 5.93 -0.92
CA GLY A 197 24.97 4.78 -0.38
C GLY A 197 23.51 4.73 -0.84
N GLU A 198 23.15 5.52 -1.86
CA GLU A 198 21.81 5.62 -2.40
C GLU A 198 20.75 6.09 -1.38
N ARG A 199 21.18 6.79 -0.33
CA ARG A 199 20.28 7.45 0.63
C ARG A 199 19.79 8.77 0.04
N LEU A 200 18.51 9.08 0.22
CA LEU A 200 17.92 10.33 -0.23
C LEU A 200 18.49 11.51 0.58
N ILE A 201 19.00 12.53 -0.13
CA ILE A 201 19.56 13.75 0.47
C ILE A 201 18.88 15.03 -0.02
N ASP A 202 18.14 14.98 -1.13
CA ASP A 202 17.39 16.12 -1.66
C ASP A 202 16.14 15.61 -2.40
N TYR A 203 14.97 16.15 -2.06
CA TYR A 203 13.68 15.79 -2.67
C TYR A 203 13.43 16.47 -4.02
N GLY A 204 14.33 17.37 -4.47
CA GLY A 204 14.13 18.13 -5.70
C GLY A 204 13.05 19.21 -5.58
N VAL A 205 12.73 19.63 -4.36
CA VAL A 205 11.73 20.67 -4.07
C VAL A 205 12.25 21.69 -3.06
N SER A 206 11.63 22.87 -3.01
CA SER A 206 12.02 23.90 -2.04
C SER A 206 11.85 23.43 -0.59
N LYS A 207 12.78 23.83 0.29
CA LYS A 207 12.70 23.58 1.74
C LYS A 207 11.38 24.07 2.34
N ARG A 208 10.85 25.21 1.86
CA ARG A 208 9.57 25.77 2.30
C ARG A 208 8.38 24.86 1.97
N LEU A 209 8.37 24.25 0.77
CA LEU A 209 7.32 23.30 0.40
C LEU A 209 7.40 22.05 1.27
N LEU A 210 8.60 21.52 1.48
CA LEU A 210 8.82 20.34 2.31
C LEU A 210 8.37 20.56 3.76
N GLN A 211 8.74 21.69 4.36
CA GLN A 211 8.33 22.06 5.72
C GLN A 211 6.81 22.16 5.87
N ARG A 212 6.14 22.83 4.92
CA ARG A 212 4.68 22.93 4.90
C ARG A 212 4.02 21.56 4.79
N LEU A 213 4.56 20.70 3.94
CA LEU A 213 4.05 19.34 3.75
C LEU A 213 4.14 18.53 5.05
N ILE A 214 5.28 18.61 5.74
CA ILE A 214 5.49 17.93 7.03
C ILE A 214 4.47 18.44 8.07
N GLU A 215 4.24 19.76 8.13
CA GLU A 215 3.30 20.38 9.05
C GLU A 215 1.85 19.93 8.86
N THR A 216 1.48 19.51 7.66
CA THR A 216 0.13 18.97 7.43
C THR A 216 -0.10 17.60 8.07
N GLY A 217 0.96 16.87 8.45
CA GLY A 217 0.85 15.49 8.94
C GLY A 217 0.40 14.45 7.89
N THR A 218 -0.09 14.89 6.73
CA THR A 218 -0.76 14.04 5.74
C THR A 218 0.14 12.96 5.14
N PRO A 219 1.43 13.19 4.84
CA PRO A 219 2.33 12.13 4.35
C PRO A 219 2.53 10.96 5.31
N PHE A 220 2.23 11.17 6.59
CA PHE A 220 2.50 10.19 7.66
C PHE A 220 1.25 9.41 8.06
N LEU A 221 0.11 9.68 7.42
CA LEU A 221 -1.11 8.93 7.64
C LEU A 221 -1.02 7.52 7.05
N THR A 222 -1.82 6.60 7.57
CA THR A 222 -2.03 5.29 6.95
C THR A 222 -2.40 5.44 5.47
N SER A 223 -1.50 4.96 4.61
CA SER A 223 -1.67 4.99 3.16
C SER A 223 -2.54 3.81 2.69
N GLY A 224 -3.41 4.04 1.70
CA GLY A 224 -4.32 3.01 1.20
C GLY A 224 -5.52 3.57 0.44
N CYS A 225 -6.56 2.75 0.32
CA CYS A 225 -7.82 3.19 -0.27
C CYS A 225 -8.43 4.35 0.55
N PRO A 226 -9.23 5.24 -0.08
CA PRO A 226 -9.88 6.34 0.62
C PRO A 226 -10.71 5.83 1.82
N GLY A 227 -10.53 6.47 2.97
CA GLY A 227 -11.16 6.09 4.23
C GLY A 227 -10.43 4.98 5.01
N CYS A 228 -9.28 4.48 4.54
CA CYS A 228 -8.47 3.53 5.29
C CYS A 228 -7.81 4.22 6.49
N ASN A 229 -8.03 3.68 7.70
CA ASN A 229 -7.53 4.23 8.95
C ASN A 229 -7.08 3.13 9.92
N ARG A 230 -6.58 2.00 9.39
CA ARG A 230 -6.23 0.83 10.21
C ARG A 230 -5.12 1.18 11.20
N PRO A 231 -5.34 1.06 12.53
CA PRO A 231 -4.29 1.23 13.52
C PRO A 231 -3.36 0.01 13.52
N TYR A 232 -2.08 0.23 13.84
CA TYR A 232 -1.06 -0.83 13.97
C TYR A 232 -1.01 -1.73 12.73
N TYR A 233 -1.08 -1.11 11.56
CA TYR A 233 -1.18 -1.80 10.30
C TYR A 233 0.11 -2.54 9.96
N ASN A 234 1.24 -1.95 10.34
CA ASN A 234 2.61 -2.43 10.14
C ASN A 234 3.51 -2.08 11.34
N GLU A 235 2.90 -1.78 12.48
CA GLU A 235 3.56 -1.33 13.70
C GLU A 235 3.23 -2.25 14.87
N ARG A 236 4.17 -2.38 15.81
CA ARG A 236 3.84 -2.94 17.12
C ARG A 236 3.02 -1.91 17.90
N PRO A 237 2.03 -2.33 18.73
CA PRO A 237 1.30 -1.41 19.58
C PRO A 237 2.17 -0.51 20.47
N GLY A 238 3.35 -1.01 20.88
CA GLY A 238 4.34 -0.27 21.67
C GLY A 238 5.26 0.67 20.87
N GLY A 239 5.05 0.80 19.56
CA GLY A 239 5.83 1.69 18.69
C GLY A 239 7.14 1.10 18.15
N PRO A 240 7.90 1.90 17.38
CA PRO A 240 7.54 3.26 16.91
C PRO A 240 6.36 3.23 15.92
N LEU A 241 5.59 4.33 15.84
CA LEU A 241 4.51 4.46 14.87
C LEU A 241 5.03 4.92 13.50
N TYR A 242 4.92 4.09 12.47
CA TYR A 242 5.26 4.47 11.09
C TYR A 242 4.10 5.16 10.39
N ASN A 243 2.86 4.72 10.59
CA ASN A 243 1.68 5.30 9.97
C ASN A 243 0.64 5.68 11.04
N TYR A 244 0.14 6.90 10.97
CA TYR A 244 -0.88 7.38 11.89
C TYR A 244 -2.28 7.08 11.32
N PRO A 245 -3.15 6.37 12.04
CA PRO A 245 -4.51 6.06 11.60
C PRO A 245 -5.45 7.28 11.64
N ARG A 246 -4.95 8.40 12.15
CA ARG A 246 -5.64 9.68 12.34
C ARG A 246 -4.64 10.80 12.09
N GLN A 247 -5.12 12.04 12.00
CA GLN A 247 -4.23 13.20 11.98
C GLN A 247 -3.22 13.13 13.14
N PRO A 248 -1.91 13.27 12.88
CA PRO A 248 -0.92 13.29 13.93
C PRO A 248 -1.15 14.48 14.85
N LEU A 249 -0.97 14.26 16.15
CA LEU A 249 -1.03 15.30 17.17
C LEU A 249 0.14 16.28 17.01
N PRO A 250 0.03 17.50 17.55
CA PRO A 250 1.12 18.48 17.48
C PRO A 250 2.47 17.95 17.99
N ASP A 251 2.45 17.07 18.99
CA ASP A 251 3.64 16.45 19.58
C ASP A 251 4.25 15.41 18.64
N GLU A 252 3.40 14.57 18.03
CA GLU A 252 3.80 13.60 17.00
C GLU A 252 4.38 14.33 15.76
N ILE A 253 3.85 15.50 15.39
CA ILE A 253 4.42 16.34 14.32
C ILE A 253 5.81 16.86 14.70
N ARG A 254 6.05 17.22 15.97
CA ARG A 254 7.39 17.63 16.42
C ARG A 254 8.38 16.47 16.35
N GLU A 255 8.00 15.29 16.84
CA GLU A 255 8.81 14.07 16.72
C GLU A 255 9.11 13.74 15.25
N ILE A 256 8.11 13.82 14.37
CA ILE A 256 8.31 13.63 12.93
C ILE A 256 9.39 14.58 12.40
N LYS A 257 9.37 15.86 12.79
CA LYS A 257 10.37 16.86 12.36
C LYS A 257 11.78 16.53 12.85
N GLU A 258 11.91 15.96 14.04
CA GLU A 258 13.21 15.56 14.62
C GLU A 258 13.84 14.37 13.87
N HIS A 259 13.02 13.41 13.43
CA HIS A 259 13.48 12.21 12.71
C HIS A 259 13.77 12.47 11.21
N GLN A 260 13.74 13.73 10.76
CA GLN A 260 13.94 14.15 9.36
C GLN A 260 15.34 14.72 9.08
N VAL A 261 16.14 14.94 10.14
CA VAL A 261 17.49 15.54 10.05
C VAL A 261 18.56 14.45 10.02
#